data_AF-A0A174BQN3-F1
#
_entry.id   AF-A0A174BQN3-F1
#
_cell.length_a   1.000
_cell.length_b   1.000
_cell.length_c   1.000
_cell.angle_alpha   90.00
_cell.angle_beta   90.00
_cell.angle_gamma   90.00
#
_symmetry.space_group_name_H-M   'P 1'
#
loop_
_entity.id
_entity.type
_entity.pdbx_description
1 polymer ?
#
loop_
_entity_poly.entity_id
_entity_poly.type
_entity_poly.pdbx_seq_one_letter_code
_entity_poly.pdbx_strand_id
1 'polypeptide(L)'
;MNDRQQQLISLLCQRRSDSIQNLAMELGVCERTIRRDIEELTLTYPIETVRGRYGGGVRMADWYFQDRPKLTPKQTALLKRLAIGLHGEDLDEMNRILTHFAS
;
A
#
# COMPACT_ATOMS: atom_id res chain seq x y z
N MET A 1 -0.22 -15.30 7.70
CA MET A 1 0.46 -14.71 6.53
C MET A 1 1.76 -15.45 6.30
N ASN A 2 1.95 -16.02 5.10
CA ASN A 2 3.17 -16.76 4.71
C ASN A 2 4.09 -15.91 3.82
N ASP A 3 5.31 -16.38 3.56
CA ASP A 3 6.32 -15.64 2.79
C ASP A 3 5.83 -15.29 1.37
N ARG A 4 5.08 -16.19 0.72
CA ARG A 4 4.51 -15.96 -0.61
C ARG A 4 3.45 -14.85 -0.59
N GLN A 5 2.58 -14.85 0.42
CA GLN A 5 1.59 -13.81 0.63
C GLN A 5 2.27 -12.45 0.88
N GLN A 6 3.37 -12.41 1.63
CA GLN A 6 4.16 -11.19 1.82
C GLN A 6 4.75 -10.69 0.49
N GLN A 7 5.30 -11.59 -0.33
CA GLN A 7 5.80 -11.25 -1.66
C GLN A 7 4.68 -10.72 -2.57
N LEU A 8 3.49 -11.34 -2.55
CA LEU A 8 2.33 -10.88 -3.31
C LEU A 8 1.91 -9.45 -2.91
N ILE A 9 1.83 -9.16 -1.61
CA ILE A 9 1.52 -7.80 -1.12
C ILE A 9 2.61 -6.81 -1.56
N SER A 10 3.88 -7.20 -1.44
CA SER A 10 5.01 -6.34 -1.84
C SER A 10 4.93 -5.98 -3.33
N LEU A 11 4.68 -6.97 -4.20
CA LEU A 11 4.51 -6.77 -5.63
C LEU A 11 3.34 -5.84 -5.95
N LEU A 12 2.19 -6.08 -5.30
CA LEU A 12 0.99 -5.26 -5.50
C LEU A 12 1.15 -3.83 -4.95
N CYS A 13 1.90 -3.63 -3.87
CA CYS A 13 2.21 -2.28 -3.37
C CYS A 13 3.15 -1.52 -4.29
N GLN A 14 4.09 -2.21 -4.93
CA GLN A 14 5.05 -1.61 -5.86
C GLN A 14 4.41 -1.26 -7.20
N ARG A 15 3.63 -2.19 -7.78
CA ARG A 15 3.05 -2.06 -9.14
C ARG A 15 1.65 -1.48 -9.16
N ARG A 16 0.98 -1.41 -8.01
CA ARG A 16 -0.44 -1.05 -7.80
C ARG A 16 -1.45 -2.02 -8.40
N SER A 17 -1.17 -2.58 -9.58
CA SER A 17 -2.01 -3.60 -10.19
C SER A 17 -1.19 -4.57 -11.02
N ASP A 18 -1.60 -5.83 -11.05
CA ASP A 18 -1.03 -6.84 -11.95
C ASP A 18 -2.07 -7.90 -12.35
N SER A 19 -1.74 -8.73 -13.33
CA SER A 19 -2.55 -9.89 -13.71
C SER A 19 -2.25 -11.11 -12.84
N ILE A 20 -3.25 -11.97 -12.63
CA ILE A 20 -3.08 -13.24 -11.91
C ILE A 20 -2.01 -14.11 -12.58
N GLN A 21 -1.94 -14.09 -13.92
CA GLN A 21 -0.98 -14.88 -14.69
C GLN A 21 0.46 -14.40 -14.48
N ASN A 22 0.70 -13.08 -14.46
CA ASN A 22 2.03 -12.54 -14.20
C ASN A 22 2.50 -12.84 -12.77
N LEU A 23 1.61 -12.64 -11.78
CA LEU A 23 1.90 -12.96 -10.37
C LEU A 23 2.21 -14.44 -10.19
N ALA A 24 1.45 -15.31 -10.87
CA ALA A 24 1.69 -16.76 -10.88
C ALA A 24 3.07 -17.11 -11.44
N MET A 25 3.44 -16.51 -12.59
CA MET A 25 4.73 -16.71 -13.23
C MET A 25 5.89 -16.26 -12.33
N GLU A 26 5.80 -15.07 -11.75
CA GLU A 26 6.87 -14.48 -10.93
C GLU A 26 7.05 -15.19 -9.59
N LEU A 27 5.95 -15.62 -8.96
CA LEU A 27 5.98 -16.37 -7.71
C LEU A 27 6.16 -17.88 -7.90
N GLY A 28 6.27 -18.35 -9.14
CA GLY A 28 6.50 -19.77 -9.45
C GLY A 28 5.36 -20.70 -9.03
N VAL A 29 4.12 -20.21 -9.02
CA VAL A 29 2.93 -20.97 -8.60
C VAL A 29 1.85 -20.96 -9.69
N CYS A 30 0.84 -21.82 -9.56
CA CYS A 30 -0.29 -21.79 -10.47
C CYS A 30 -1.27 -20.65 -10.14
N GLU A 31 -2.02 -20.18 -11.13
CA GLU A 31 -3.00 -19.12 -10.95
C GLU A 31 -4.09 -19.44 -9.90
N ARG A 32 -4.39 -20.73 -9.68
CA ARG A 32 -5.31 -21.16 -8.62
C ARG A 32 -4.79 -20.80 -7.23
N THR A 33 -3.49 -20.93 -7.02
CA THR A 33 -2.84 -20.58 -5.74
C THR A 33 -2.88 -19.08 -5.52
N ILE A 34 -2.59 -18.28 -6.55
CA ILE A 34 -2.69 -16.82 -6.49
C ILE A 34 -4.11 -16.36 -6.15
N ARG A 35 -5.15 -16.91 -6.81
CA ARG A 35 -6.55 -16.59 -6.48
C ARG A 35 -6.89 -16.87 -5.02
N ARG A 36 -6.46 -18.02 -4.50
CA ARG A 36 -6.65 -18.39 -3.09
C ARG A 36 -5.93 -17.43 -2.14
N ASP A 37 -4.68 -17.09 -2.44
CA ASP A 37 -3.92 -16.14 -1.62
C ASP A 37 -4.59 -14.76 -1.63
N ILE A 38 -5.10 -14.30 -2.77
CA ILE A 38 -5.83 -13.02 -2.88
C ILE A 38 -7.14 -13.06 -2.07
N GLU A 39 -7.91 -14.14 -2.16
CA GLU A 39 -9.15 -14.31 -1.39
C GLU A 39 -8.87 -14.21 0.12
N GLU A 40 -7.81 -14.87 0.60
CA GLU A 40 -7.38 -14.79 2.00
C GLU A 40 -6.90 -13.37 2.36
N LEU A 41 -6.10 -12.74 1.50
CA LEU A 41 -5.51 -11.42 1.77
C LEU A 41 -6.53 -10.28 1.71
N THR A 42 -7.59 -10.40 0.90
CA THR A 42 -8.66 -9.40 0.80
C THR A 42 -9.38 -9.20 2.14
N LEU A 43 -9.30 -10.16 3.06
CA LEU A 43 -9.87 -10.04 4.40
C LEU A 43 -9.14 -9.02 5.29
N THR A 44 -7.87 -8.75 5.00
CA THR A 44 -6.99 -7.91 5.83
C THR A 44 -6.32 -6.76 5.07
N TYR A 45 -6.23 -6.87 3.75
CA TYR A 45 -5.59 -5.90 2.86
C TYR A 45 -6.60 -5.35 1.87
N PRO A 46 -6.49 -4.06 1.50
CA PRO A 46 -7.41 -3.42 0.57
C PRO A 46 -7.07 -3.79 -0.87
N ILE A 47 -7.29 -5.06 -1.20
CA ILE A 47 -7.07 -5.64 -2.53
C ILE A 47 -8.42 -5.75 -3.25
N GLU A 48 -8.43 -5.37 -4.51
CA GLU A 48 -9.60 -5.43 -5.38
C GLU A 48 -9.31 -6.27 -6.61
N THR A 49 -10.22 -7.19 -6.94
CA THR A 49 -10.16 -7.90 -8.22
C THR A 49 -10.85 -7.07 -9.30
N VAL A 50 -10.14 -6.72 -10.36
CA VAL A 50 -10.64 -5.94 -11.49
C VAL A 50 -11.08 -6.90 -12.59
N ARG A 51 -12.36 -6.86 -13.00
CA ARG A 51 -12.87 -7.71 -14.08
C ARG A 51 -12.30 -7.28 -15.43
N GLY A 52 -11.91 -8.24 -16.28
CA GLY A 52 -11.39 -7.98 -17.62
C GLY A 52 -11.51 -9.20 -18.55
N ARG A 53 -11.58 -8.94 -19.87
CA ARG A 53 -11.87 -9.94 -20.92
C ARG A 53 -10.86 -11.09 -21.01
N TYR A 54 -9.63 -10.89 -20.53
CA TYR A 54 -8.51 -11.85 -20.63
C TYR A 54 -7.92 -12.25 -19.27
N GLY A 55 -8.76 -12.46 -18.26
CA GLY A 55 -8.29 -12.84 -16.92
C GLY A 55 -7.93 -11.62 -16.10
N GLY A 56 -8.99 -10.94 -15.64
CA GLY A 56 -8.96 -9.74 -14.82
C GLY A 56 -7.80 -9.61 -13.82
N GLY A 57 -7.40 -8.36 -13.58
CA GLY A 57 -6.27 -8.03 -12.71
C GLY A 57 -6.62 -7.97 -11.24
N VAL A 58 -5.60 -7.71 -10.45
CA VAL A 58 -5.66 -7.57 -9.00
C VAL A 58 -4.99 -6.24 -8.68
N ARG A 59 -5.65 -5.41 -7.88
CA ARG A 59 -5.22 -4.05 -7.59
C ARG A 59 -5.13 -3.84 -6.08
N MET A 60 -4.05 -3.24 -5.61
CA MET A 60 -3.95 -2.68 -4.26
C MET A 60 -4.54 -1.27 -4.28
N ALA A 61 -5.34 -0.91 -3.28
CA ALA A 61 -5.86 0.44 -3.17
C ALA A 61 -4.73 1.48 -3.13
N ASP A 62 -4.93 2.60 -3.85
CA ASP A 62 -3.90 3.62 -4.05
C ASP A 62 -3.43 4.27 -2.73
N TRP A 63 -4.29 4.30 -1.72
CA TRP A 63 -4.01 4.83 -0.39
C TRP A 63 -3.21 3.87 0.51
N TYR A 64 -3.09 2.60 0.14
CA TYR A 64 -2.38 1.60 0.95
C TYR A 64 -0.89 1.55 0.58
N PHE A 65 -0.02 1.64 1.57
CA PHE A 65 1.43 1.50 1.41
C PHE A 65 1.93 0.52 2.46
N GLN A 66 2.64 -0.55 2.05
CA GLN A 66 3.15 -1.57 2.96
C GLN A 66 4.13 -0.96 3.99
N ASP A 67 5.02 -0.10 3.52
CA ASP A 67 5.77 0.82 4.36
C ASP A 67 4.99 2.14 4.40
N ARG A 68 4.35 2.47 5.53
CA ARG A 68 3.82 3.82 5.70
C ARG A 68 4.99 4.78 5.49
N PRO A 69 4.96 5.68 4.50
CA PRO A 69 6.05 6.62 4.29
C PRO A 69 6.20 7.46 5.57
N LYS A 70 7.24 7.19 6.34
CA LYS A 70 7.57 7.95 7.54
C LYS A 70 8.33 9.20 7.13
N LEU A 71 8.04 10.31 7.79
CA LEU A 71 8.85 11.51 7.65
C LEU A 71 10.25 11.20 8.17
N THR A 72 11.25 11.45 7.34
CA THR A 72 12.64 11.44 7.82
C THR A 72 12.80 12.47 8.96
N PRO A 73 13.80 12.32 9.84
CA PRO A 73 14.06 13.29 10.89
C PRO A 73 14.21 14.72 10.35
N LYS A 74 14.81 14.88 9.16
CA LYS A 74 14.97 16.18 8.49
C LYS A 74 13.63 16.77 8.04
N GLN A 75 12.76 15.97 7.44
CA GLN A 75 11.42 16.42 7.04
C GLN A 75 10.57 16.79 8.26
N THR A 76 10.62 15.98 9.32
CA THR A 76 9.91 16.26 10.58
C THR A 76 10.39 17.57 11.21
N ALA A 77 11.71 17.80 11.27
CA ALA A 77 12.27 19.03 11.81
C ALA A 77 11.89 20.26 10.97
N LEU A 78 11.86 20.13 9.65
CA LEU A 78 11.42 21.20 8.74
C LEU A 78 9.96 21.56 9.02
N LEU A 79 9.06 20.56 9.05
CA LEU A 79 7.64 20.78 9.25
C LEU A 79 7.34 21.37 10.65
N LYS A 80 8.03 20.91 11.70
CA LYS A 80 7.92 21.50 13.05
C LYS A 80 8.32 22.97 13.07
N ARG A 81 9.37 23.36 12.33
CA ARG A 81 9.80 24.76 12.23
C ARG A 81 8.79 25.62 11.48
N LEU A 82 8.17 25.08 10.41
CA LEU A 82 7.14 25.78 9.66
C LEU A 82 5.84 25.93 10.47
N ALA A 83 5.50 24.92 11.28
CA ALA A 83 4.31 24.94 12.14
C ALA A 83 4.27 26.13 13.12
N ILE A 84 5.43 26.67 13.52
CA ILE A 84 5.51 27.83 14.44
C ILE A 84 4.79 29.06 13.87
N GLY A 85 4.78 29.22 12.54
CA GLY A 85 4.11 30.33 11.86
C GLY A 85 2.70 30.04 11.38
N LEU A 86 2.17 28.83 11.63
CA LEU A 86 0.81 28.45 11.24
C LEU A 86 -0.16 28.67 12.38
N HIS A 87 -1.40 29.02 12.04
CA HIS A 87 -2.47 29.28 13.00
C HIS A 87 -3.79 28.72 12.47
N GLY A 88 -4.73 28.45 13.38
CA GLY A 88 -6.06 27.92 13.02
C GLY A 88 -5.98 26.60 12.26
N GLU A 89 -6.77 26.47 11.21
CA GLU A 89 -6.92 25.23 10.43
C GLU A 89 -5.60 24.71 9.84
N ASP A 90 -4.71 25.61 9.42
CA ASP A 90 -3.41 25.23 8.84
C ASP A 90 -2.49 24.55 9.87
N LEU A 91 -2.53 25.01 11.13
CA LEU A 91 -1.76 24.40 12.22
C LEU A 91 -2.34 23.03 12.59
N ASP A 92 -3.66 22.91 12.62
CA ASP A 92 -4.34 21.64 12.91
C ASP A 92 -4.03 20.59 11.85
N GLU A 93 -4.05 20.97 10.57
CA GLU A 93 -3.70 20.07 9.48
C GLU A 93 -2.21 19.69 9.51
N MET A 94 -1.31 20.64 9.79
CA MET A 94 0.12 20.36 9.99
C MET A 94 0.35 19.37 11.14
N ASN A 95 -0.38 19.49 12.25
CA ASN A 95 -0.29 18.57 13.38
C ASN A 95 -0.82 17.17 13.03
N ARG A 96 -1.88 17.06 12.21
CA ARG A 96 -2.37 15.76 11.70
C ARG A 96 -1.34 15.08 10.83
N ILE A 97 -0.70 15.81 9.91
CA ILE A 97 0.39 15.30 9.06
C ILE A 97 1.54 14.77 9.95
N LEU A 98 1.99 15.57 10.92
CA LEU A 98 3.07 15.15 11.83
C LEU A 98 2.68 13.91 12.65
N THR A 99 1.44 13.83 13.14
CA THR A 99 0.95 12.69 13.94
C THR A 99 0.88 11.41 13.10
N HIS A 100 0.43 11.50 11.85
CA HIS A 100 0.28 10.34 10.97
C HIS A 100 1.60 9.80 10.43
N PHE A 101 2.61 10.66 10.26
CA PHE A 101 3.83 10.30 9.52
C PHE A 101 5.15 10.40 10.31
N ALA A 102 5.22 11.03 11.49
CA ALA A 102 6.48 11.22 12.22
C ALA A 102 6.90 10.09 13.19
N SER A 103 6.34 8.88 13.03
CA SER A 103 6.65 7.69 13.86
C SER A 103 8.06 7.15 13.70
#